data_AF-A0A1H8CSV6-F1
#
_entry.id   AF-A0A1H8CSV6-F1
#
_cell.length_a   1.000
_cell.length_b   1.000
_cell.length_c   1.000
_cell.angle_alpha   90.00
_cell.angle_beta   90.00
_cell.angle_gamma   90.00
#
_symmetry.space_group_name_H-M   'P 1'
#
loop_
_entity.id
_entity.type
_entity.pdbx_description
1 polymer ?
#
loop_
_entity_poly.entity_id
_entity_poly.type
_entity_poly.pdbx_seq_one_letter_code
_entity_poly.pdbx_strand_id
1 'polypeptide(L)'
;MSMSDKDQADGGLDVFFEAARGHAPIPSPDLLARVFADAETTQQAGPSTAPARVSATPDGLAARLYRLLGGWPAMAGLATAALTGIWIGTALPEGLIGTAEAAYLVDITPEMAFDLAGGDF
;
A
#
# COMPACT_ATOMS: atom_id res chain seq x y z
N MET A 1 8.17 37.62 -4.19
CA MET A 1 6.75 37.24 -4.13
C MET A 1 6.28 37.05 -5.56
N SER A 2 6.61 35.89 -6.14
CA SER A 2 6.16 35.48 -7.47
C SER A 2 5.12 34.40 -7.22
N MET A 3 3.86 34.82 -7.08
CA MET A 3 2.73 33.92 -6.96
C MET A 3 2.34 33.54 -8.40
N SER A 4 2.45 32.25 -8.68
CA SER A 4 2.40 31.64 -10.00
C SER A 4 1.25 32.13 -10.88
N ASP A 5 1.61 32.51 -12.09
CA ASP A 5 0.74 32.64 -13.27
C ASP A 5 -0.01 31.31 -13.60
N LYS A 6 0.36 30.20 -12.95
CA LYS A 6 -0.25 28.87 -13.10
C LYS A 6 -1.64 28.76 -12.46
N ASP A 7 -1.93 29.51 -11.40
CA ASP A 7 -3.22 29.38 -10.70
C ASP A 7 -4.39 30.00 -11.51
N GLN A 8 -4.08 30.96 -12.41
CA GLN A 8 -5.08 31.53 -13.33
C GLN A 8 -5.41 30.61 -14.52
N ALA A 9 -4.49 29.72 -14.92
CA ALA A 9 -4.70 28.84 -16.07
C ALA A 9 -5.63 27.66 -15.75
N ASP A 10 -5.57 27.11 -14.54
CA ASP A 10 -6.40 25.96 -14.14
C ASP A 10 -7.82 26.36 -13.70
N GLY A 11 -7.99 27.50 -13.01
CA GLY A 11 -9.30 27.96 -12.51
C GLY A 11 -10.29 28.42 -13.60
N GLY A 12 -9.81 28.70 -14.82
CA GLY A 12 -10.68 29.12 -15.94
C GLY A 12 -11.40 27.95 -16.62
N LEU A 13 -10.82 26.75 -16.59
CA LEU A 13 -11.36 25.57 -17.29
C LEU A 13 -12.60 24.99 -16.60
N ASP A 14 -12.71 25.16 -15.28
CA ASP A 14 -13.83 24.66 -14.48
C ASP A 14 -15.17 25.21 -14.97
N VAL A 15 -15.23 26.49 -15.35
CA VAL A 15 -16.44 27.13 -15.90
C VAL A 15 -16.84 26.48 -17.23
N PHE A 16 -15.87 26.15 -18.09
CA PHE A 16 -16.15 25.48 -19.36
C PHE A 16 -16.60 24.02 -19.14
N PHE A 17 -16.01 23.31 -18.18
CA PHE A 17 -16.42 21.94 -17.83
C PHE A 17 -17.81 21.89 -17.16
N GLU A 18 -18.16 22.89 -16.37
CA GLU A 18 -19.49 23.04 -15.78
C GLU A 18 -20.54 23.32 -16.87
N ALA A 19 -20.25 24.23 -17.81
CA ALA A 19 -21.11 24.50 -18.96
C ALA A 19 -21.29 23.26 -19.86
N ALA A 20 -20.21 22.48 -20.08
CA ALA A 20 -20.24 21.26 -20.87
C ALA A 20 -21.07 20.14 -20.21
N ARG A 21 -21.03 20.02 -18.87
CA ARG A 21 -21.89 19.06 -18.12
C ARG A 21 -23.37 19.40 -18.23
N GLY A 22 -23.73 20.70 -18.21
CA GLY A 22 -25.11 21.15 -18.38
C GLY A 22 -25.66 20.95 -19.80
N HIS A 23 -24.78 20.89 -20.80
CA HIS A 23 -25.13 20.74 -22.22
C HIS A 23 -24.46 19.52 -22.84
N ALA A 24 -24.57 18.37 -22.17
CA ALA A 24 -23.99 17.14 -22.69
C ALA A 24 -24.64 16.77 -24.04
N PRO A 25 -23.89 16.76 -25.16
CA PRO A 25 -24.43 16.38 -26.44
C PRO A 25 -24.78 14.89 -26.43
N ILE A 26 -25.94 14.54 -26.96
CA ILE A 26 -26.35 13.14 -27.11
C ILE A 26 -25.52 12.52 -28.25
N PRO A 27 -24.69 11.50 -27.99
CA PRO A 27 -23.91 10.86 -29.05
C PRO A 27 -24.83 10.17 -30.05
N SER A 28 -24.43 10.16 -31.32
CA SER A 28 -25.20 9.46 -32.36
C SER A 28 -25.17 7.94 -32.14
N PRO A 29 -26.22 7.22 -32.53
CA PRO A 29 -26.27 5.76 -32.38
C PRO A 29 -25.17 5.04 -33.18
N ASP A 30 -24.75 5.58 -34.34
CA ASP A 30 -23.63 5.05 -35.13
C ASP A 30 -22.30 5.17 -34.37
N LEU A 31 -22.07 6.31 -33.69
CA LEU A 31 -20.88 6.49 -32.87
C LEU A 31 -20.85 5.48 -31.71
N LEU A 32 -21.97 5.30 -31.02
CA LEU A 32 -22.06 4.34 -29.92
C LEU A 32 -21.81 2.91 -30.40
N ALA A 33 -22.37 2.51 -31.55
CA ALA A 33 -22.14 1.19 -32.13
C ALA A 33 -20.64 0.93 -32.42
N ARG A 34 -19.94 1.94 -32.95
CA ARG A 34 -18.48 1.87 -33.19
C ARG A 34 -17.69 1.77 -31.89
N VAL A 35 -18.05 2.54 -30.87
CA VAL A 35 -17.41 2.49 -29.55
C VAL A 35 -17.59 1.12 -28.92
N PHE A 36 -18.78 0.51 -29.01
CA PHE A 36 -19.01 -0.84 -28.50
C PHE A 36 -18.19 -1.89 -29.26
N ALA A 37 -18.10 -1.81 -30.59
CA ALA A 37 -17.28 -2.71 -31.38
C ALA A 37 -15.77 -2.58 -31.06
N ASP A 38 -15.29 -1.35 -30.84
CA ASP A 38 -13.91 -1.09 -30.42
C ASP A 38 -13.63 -1.57 -28.99
N ALA A 39 -14.60 -1.40 -28.09
CA ALA A 39 -14.53 -1.92 -26.72
C ALA A 39 -14.48 -3.45 -26.71
N GLU A 40 -15.29 -4.13 -27.52
CA GLU A 40 -15.23 -5.59 -27.68
C GLU A 40 -13.87 -6.03 -28.23
N THR A 41 -13.33 -5.32 -29.23
CA THR A 41 -12.01 -5.61 -29.79
C THR A 41 -10.91 -5.46 -28.75
N THR A 42 -10.99 -4.41 -27.92
CA THR A 42 -10.03 -4.14 -26.83
C THR A 42 -10.17 -5.15 -25.69
N GLN A 43 -11.39 -5.56 -25.32
CA GLN A 43 -11.63 -6.58 -24.31
C GLN A 43 -11.16 -7.96 -24.77
N GLN A 44 -11.38 -8.30 -26.04
CA GLN A 44 -10.90 -9.54 -26.66
C GLN A 44 -9.37 -9.56 -26.80
N ALA A 45 -8.75 -8.40 -27.03
CA ALA A 45 -7.29 -8.26 -27.00
C ALA A 45 -6.70 -8.48 -25.59
N GLY A 46 -7.53 -8.50 -24.55
CA GLY A 46 -7.13 -8.51 -23.15
C GLY A 46 -6.44 -7.19 -22.76
N PRO A 47 -6.16 -6.95 -21.47
CA PRO A 47 -5.24 -5.89 -21.12
C PRO A 47 -3.95 -6.12 -21.91
N SER A 48 -3.56 -5.15 -22.73
CA SER A 48 -2.20 -5.09 -23.28
C SER A 48 -1.24 -4.78 -22.13
N THR A 49 -1.11 -5.71 -21.19
CA THR A 49 0.18 -6.12 -20.67
C THR A 49 0.91 -6.79 -21.83
N ALA A 50 1.21 -6.04 -22.90
CA ALA A 50 2.45 -6.30 -23.58
C ALA A 50 3.49 -5.93 -22.52
N PRO A 51 4.16 -6.90 -21.85
CA PRO A 51 5.30 -6.53 -21.05
C PRO A 51 6.21 -5.77 -22.01
N ALA A 52 6.55 -4.52 -21.69
CA ALA A 52 7.77 -3.94 -22.23
C ALA A 52 8.81 -5.06 -22.15
N ARG A 53 9.46 -5.40 -23.26
CA ARG A 53 10.43 -6.49 -23.30
C ARG A 53 11.54 -6.16 -22.30
N VAL A 54 11.33 -6.49 -21.04
CA VAL A 54 12.32 -6.39 -19.99
C VAL A 54 13.25 -7.53 -20.35
N SER A 55 14.40 -7.13 -20.90
CA SER A 55 15.57 -7.99 -21.07
C SER A 55 15.63 -8.97 -19.90
N ALA A 56 15.61 -10.26 -20.22
CA ALA A 56 15.65 -11.33 -19.23
C ALA A 56 17.03 -11.38 -18.57
N THR A 57 17.34 -10.37 -17.76
CA THR A 57 18.26 -10.52 -16.64
C THR A 57 17.59 -11.47 -15.64
N PRO A 58 18.33 -12.37 -14.99
CA PRO A 58 17.79 -13.23 -13.93
C PRO A 58 17.25 -12.32 -12.82
N ASP A 59 15.93 -12.09 -12.83
CA ASP A 59 15.24 -11.27 -11.84
C ASP A 59 15.43 -11.91 -10.48
N GLY A 60 16.14 -11.22 -9.59
CA GLY A 60 16.26 -11.62 -8.19
C GLY A 60 14.89 -11.72 -7.53
N LEU A 61 14.80 -12.45 -6.41
CA LEU A 61 13.54 -12.72 -5.71
C LEU A 61 12.72 -11.43 -5.42
N ALA A 62 13.40 -10.32 -5.15
CA ALA A 62 12.80 -9.00 -4.99
C ALA A 62 12.12 -8.44 -6.25
N ALA A 63 12.74 -8.60 -7.44
CA ALA A 63 12.14 -8.16 -8.70
C ALA A 63 10.89 -8.99 -9.05
N ARG A 64 10.91 -10.28 -8.69
CA ARG A 64 9.77 -11.18 -8.85
C ARG A 64 8.61 -10.79 -7.92
N LEU A 65 8.89 -10.45 -6.67
CA LEU A 65 7.87 -9.93 -5.74
C LEU A 65 7.31 -8.58 -6.20
N TYR A 66 8.15 -7.67 -6.69
CA TYR A 66 7.72 -6.38 -7.22
C TYR A 66 6.76 -6.52 -8.40
N ARG A 67 7.05 -7.44 -9.34
CA ARG A 67 6.15 -7.76 -10.46
C ARG A 67 4.87 -8.43 -10.00
N LEU A 68 4.94 -9.33 -9.01
CA LEU A 68 3.77 -10.06 -8.49
C LEU A 68 2.79 -9.14 -7.75
N LEU A 69 3.31 -8.15 -7.01
CA LEU A 69 2.49 -7.21 -6.24
C LEU A 69 1.82 -6.13 -7.10
N GLY A 70 2.21 -5.97 -8.37
CA GLY A 70 1.63 -4.96 -9.26
C GLY A 70 2.43 -3.64 -9.34
N GLY A 71 3.71 -3.67 -8.94
CA GLY A 71 4.63 -2.55 -9.09
C GLY A 71 4.55 -1.48 -8.00
N TRP A 72 4.87 -0.24 -8.37
CA TRP A 72 5.07 0.88 -7.44
C TRP A 72 3.89 1.20 -6.51
N PRO A 73 2.60 1.14 -6.96
CA PRO A 73 1.47 1.41 -6.08
C PRO A 73 1.38 0.43 -4.91
N ALA A 74 1.65 -0.85 -5.15
CA ALA A 74 1.62 -1.87 -4.11
C ALA A 74 2.77 -1.73 -3.10
N MET A 75 3.96 -1.31 -3.56
CA MET A 75 5.07 -0.99 -2.66
C MET A 75 4.80 0.24 -1.78
N ALA A 76 4.16 1.27 -2.33
CA ALA A 76 3.75 2.43 -1.54
C ALA A 76 2.74 2.03 -0.44
N GLY A 77 1.78 1.16 -0.77
CA GLY A 77 0.86 0.59 0.21
C GLY A 77 1.57 -0.25 1.28
N LEU A 78 2.50 -1.13 0.89
CA LEU A 78 3.31 -1.95 1.80
C LEU A 78 4.12 -1.08 2.77
N ALA A 79 4.78 -0.03 2.27
CA ALA A 79 5.57 0.89 3.09
C ALA A 79 4.69 1.63 4.10
N THR A 80 3.52 2.11 3.66
CA THR A 80 2.54 2.78 4.52
C THR A 80 2.00 1.84 5.60
N ALA A 81 1.70 0.59 5.24
CA ALA A 81 1.25 -0.43 6.19
C ALA A 81 2.34 -0.74 7.23
N ALA A 82 3.61 -0.84 6.82
CA ALA A 82 4.73 -1.03 7.73
C ALA A 82 4.90 0.15 8.71
N LEU A 83 4.86 1.38 8.21
CA LEU A 83 4.90 2.59 9.05
C LEU A 83 3.73 2.65 10.02
N THR A 84 2.53 2.26 9.57
CA THR A 84 1.33 2.19 10.41
C THR A 84 1.46 1.14 11.50
N GLY A 85 2.00 -0.04 11.17
CA GLY A 85 2.29 -1.09 12.15
C GLY A 85 3.32 -0.65 13.19
N ILE A 86 4.35 0.08 12.78
CA ILE A 86 5.32 0.69 13.71
C ILE A 86 4.64 1.71 14.61
N TRP A 87 3.84 2.62 14.06
CA TRP A 87 3.09 3.62 14.84
C TRP A 87 2.22 2.95 15.90
N ILE A 88 1.41 1.98 15.50
CA ILE A 88 0.50 1.28 16.41
C ILE A 88 1.29 0.47 17.45
N GLY A 89 2.39 -0.18 17.03
CA GLY A 89 3.20 -1.02 17.91
C GLY A 89 4.01 -0.24 18.95
N THR A 90 4.38 1.02 18.68
CA THR A 90 5.11 1.87 19.64
C THR A 90 4.20 2.58 20.63
N ALA A 91 2.89 2.67 20.35
CA ALA A 91 1.89 3.13 21.29
C ALA A 91 1.58 2.03 22.34
N LEU A 92 2.60 1.65 23.13
CA LEU A 92 2.32 0.88 24.34
C LEU A 92 1.48 1.77 25.26
N PRO A 93 0.33 1.31 25.77
CA PRO A 93 -0.38 2.03 26.81
C PRO A 93 0.56 2.21 28.00
N GLU A 94 0.65 3.45 28.49
CA GLU A 94 1.50 3.94 29.59
C GLU A 94 1.42 3.11 30.89
N GLY A 95 0.57 2.08 30.96
CA GLY A 95 0.38 1.18 32.09
C GLY A 95 1.06 -0.19 32.02
N LEU A 96 1.77 -0.55 30.94
CA LEU A 96 2.46 -1.86 30.84
C LEU A 96 3.94 -1.82 31.19
N ILE A 97 4.54 -0.64 31.36
CA ILE A 97 5.89 -0.51 31.93
C ILE A 97 5.74 -0.37 33.45
N GLY A 98 5.22 -1.43 34.06
CA GLY A 98 5.49 -1.68 35.48
C GLY A 98 7.00 -1.76 35.64
N THR A 99 7.53 -1.02 36.61
CA THR A 99 8.92 -1.01 37.06
C THR A 99 9.63 -2.34 36.74
N ALA A 100 10.76 -2.26 36.02
CA ALA A 100 11.57 -3.38 35.51
C ALA A 100 11.95 -4.46 36.53
N GLU A 101 11.59 -4.27 37.80
CA GLU A 101 11.70 -5.19 38.92
C GLU A 101 10.70 -6.38 38.84
N ALA A 102 9.55 -6.24 38.17
CA ALA A 102 8.55 -7.32 38.09
C ALA A 102 8.87 -8.39 37.01
N ALA A 103 9.65 -8.03 35.98
CA ALA A 103 10.01 -8.96 34.90
C ALA A 103 11.11 -9.97 35.29
N TYR A 104 11.82 -9.73 36.40
CA TYR A 104 12.86 -10.62 36.94
C TYR A 104 12.33 -11.64 37.95
N LEU A 105 11.03 -11.60 38.31
CA LEU A 105 10.48 -12.46 39.36
C LEU A 105 9.81 -13.75 38.86
N VAL A 106 9.70 -13.96 37.55
CA VAL A 106 8.82 -14.99 36.98
C VAL A 106 9.52 -16.29 36.56
N ASP A 107 10.85 -16.42 36.62
CA ASP A 107 11.46 -17.70 36.23
C ASP A 107 12.81 -18.02 36.89
N ILE A 108 12.85 -18.12 38.22
CA ILE A 108 13.76 -19.07 38.87
C ILE A 108 12.94 -19.84 39.89
N THR A 109 12.52 -21.04 39.50
CA THR A 109 11.95 -22.07 40.37
C THR A 109 12.90 -22.35 41.55
N PRO A 110 12.53 -22.04 42.80
CA PRO A 110 13.34 -22.36 43.98
C PRO A 110 13.32 -23.85 44.35
N GLU A 111 12.50 -24.65 43.67
CA GLU A 111 12.30 -26.08 43.93
C GLU A 111 13.51 -26.96 43.54
N MET A 112 14.51 -26.43 42.82
CA MET A 112 15.73 -27.18 42.47
C MET A 112 16.97 -26.78 43.30
N ALA A 113 16.83 -25.80 44.21
CA ALA A 113 17.94 -25.31 45.04
C ALA A 113 17.97 -25.93 46.46
N PHE A 114 16.88 -26.56 46.90
CA PHE A 114 16.76 -27.10 48.26
C PHE A 114 17.21 -28.55 48.46
N ASP A 115 17.71 -29.23 47.41
CA ASP A 115 18.18 -30.62 47.49
C ASP A 115 19.71 -30.76 47.31
N LEU A 116 20.48 -29.75 47.73
CA LEU A 116 21.96 -29.80 47.76
C LEU A 116 22.55 -29.34 49.10
N ALA A 117 21.71 -29.08 50.11
CA ALA A 117 22.15 -28.60 51.43
C ALA A 117 21.38 -29.28 52.59
N GLY A 118 21.64 -30.56 52.82
CA GLY A 118 21.25 -31.30 54.03
C GLY A 118 20.68 -32.67 53.69
N GLY A 119 21.18 -33.80 54.17
CA GLY A 119 22.24 -34.11 55.11
C GLY A 119 22.31 -35.64 55.22
N ASP A 120 23.51 -36.12 55.50
CA ASP A 120 23.96 -37.47 55.88
C ASP A 120 22.93 -38.62 56.09
N PHE A 121 23.30 -39.79 55.56
CA PHE A 121 23.01 -41.10 56.15
C PHE A 121 23.91 -41.36 57.36
#